data_AF-A0A2N4TVG8-F1
#
_entry.id   AF-A0A2N4TVG8-F1
#
_cell.length_a   1.000
_cell.length_b   1.000
_cell.length_c   1.000
_cell.angle_alpha   90.00
_cell.angle_beta   90.00
_cell.angle_gamma   90.00
#
_symmetry.space_group_name_H-M   'P 1'
#
loop_
_entity.id
_entity.type
_entity.pdbx_description
1 polymer ?
#
loop_
_entity_poly.entity_id
_entity_poly.type
_entity_poly.pdbx_seq_one_letter_code
_entity_poly.pdbx_strand_id
1 'polypeptide(L)'
;MLTGVERPELEAMRQQLLQAGCVFDFALYRVEGPDAPGIEIHRQALAGLFAQLGWPPQDVHLDRARPRTLDASDVRALTEKGGALERAFLDPPYGTKLETKAFREWAELLGLLPADGLNVIDWVGNPDEEPERSTWCDYFDAGKEWWGIWCPTAYNARCRTLCVLAASTTD
;
A
#
# COMPACT_ATOMS: atom_id res chain seq x y z
N MET A 1 -1.17 -1.74 -20.16
CA MET A 1 -1.21 -3.12 -19.61
C MET A 1 -0.44 -3.14 -18.30
N LEU A 2 -0.79 -4.05 -17.39
CA LEU A 2 -0.09 -4.29 -16.13
C LEU A 2 0.62 -5.64 -16.16
N THR A 3 1.86 -5.67 -15.71
CA THR A 3 2.64 -6.90 -15.58
C THR A 3 3.22 -6.98 -14.18
N GLY A 4 2.97 -8.08 -13.45
CA GLY A 4 3.55 -8.31 -12.14
C GLY A 4 5.07 -8.30 -12.19
N VAL A 5 5.70 -7.61 -11.24
CA VAL A 5 7.16 -7.60 -11.10
C VAL A 5 7.53 -8.65 -10.06
N GLU A 6 8.06 -9.77 -10.54
CA GLU A 6 8.61 -10.83 -9.69
C GLU A 6 10.13 -10.75 -9.68
N ARG A 7 10.71 -10.60 -8.49
CA ARG A 7 12.16 -10.56 -8.28
C ARG A 7 12.53 -11.25 -6.96
N PRO A 8 13.68 -11.94 -6.87
CA PRO A 8 14.11 -12.59 -5.63
C PRO A 8 14.19 -11.63 -4.43
N GLU A 9 14.55 -10.36 -4.67
CA GLU A 9 14.64 -9.34 -3.62
C GLU A 9 13.27 -8.95 -3.05
N LEU A 10 12.21 -8.98 -3.86
CA LEU A 10 10.84 -8.71 -3.39
C LEU A 10 10.36 -9.84 -2.48
N GLU A 11 10.63 -11.09 -2.86
CA GLU A 11 10.26 -12.23 -2.03
C GLU A 11 11.07 -12.29 -0.73
N ALA A 12 12.38 -12.05 -0.81
CA ALA A 12 13.23 -11.95 0.38
C ALA A 12 12.73 -10.84 1.33
N MET A 13 12.33 -9.69 0.78
CA MET A 13 11.74 -8.60 1.56
C MET A 13 10.43 -9.03 2.24
N ARG A 14 9.50 -9.69 1.53
CA ARG A 14 8.25 -10.21 2.14
C ARG A 14 8.54 -11.14 3.31
N GLN A 15 9.47 -12.08 3.15
CA GLN A 15 9.84 -13.02 4.20
C GLN A 15 10.48 -12.32 5.41
N GLN A 16 11.36 -11.33 5.17
CA GLN A 16 11.95 -10.53 6.24
C GLN A 16 10.89 -9.75 7.01
N LEU A 17 9.98 -9.08 6.30
CA LEU A 17 8.91 -8.28 6.90
C LEU A 17 7.96 -9.14 7.73
N LEU A 18 7.55 -10.30 7.20
CA LEU A 18 6.73 -11.27 7.93
C LEU A 18 7.40 -11.73 9.23
N GLN A 19 8.69 -12.11 9.19
CA GLN A 19 9.43 -12.53 10.38
C GLN A 19 9.64 -11.42 11.41
N ALA A 20 9.64 -10.17 10.96
CA ALA A 20 9.80 -9.00 11.82
C ALA A 20 8.48 -8.47 12.39
N GLY A 21 7.33 -9.03 12.00
CA GLY A 21 6.01 -8.59 12.45
C GLY A 21 5.50 -7.35 11.71
N CYS A 22 5.97 -7.10 10.49
CA CYS A 22 5.38 -6.07 9.63
C CYS A 22 3.96 -6.48 9.24
N VAL A 23 3.08 -5.48 9.17
CA VAL A 23 1.66 -5.66 8.84
C VAL A 23 1.33 -5.27 7.40
N PHE A 24 2.32 -4.79 6.65
CA PHE A 24 2.13 -4.35 5.26
C PHE A 24 2.33 -5.52 4.29
N ASP A 25 1.25 -5.87 3.61
CA ASP A 25 1.29 -6.61 2.37
C ASP A 25 1.53 -5.69 1.19
N PHE A 26 2.20 -6.20 0.16
CA PHE A 26 2.51 -5.40 -1.02
C PHE A 26 2.69 -6.21 -2.30
N ALA A 27 2.35 -5.55 -3.41
CA ALA A 27 2.63 -6.00 -4.77
C ALA A 27 3.26 -4.87 -5.58
N LEU A 28 4.07 -5.24 -6.57
CA LEU A 28 4.71 -4.30 -7.49
C LEU A 28 4.39 -4.70 -8.91
N TYR A 29 3.93 -3.75 -9.71
CA TYR A 29 3.61 -3.96 -11.11
C TYR A 29 4.40 -3.01 -11.99
N ARG A 30 4.67 -3.42 -13.23
CA ARG A 30 5.11 -2.55 -14.31
C ARG A 30 3.88 -2.06 -15.06
N VAL A 31 3.85 -0.76 -15.31
CA VAL A 31 2.82 -0.12 -16.13
C VAL A 31 3.37 0.11 -17.52
N GLU A 32 2.66 -0.36 -18.54
CA GLU A 32 2.99 -0.08 -19.93
C GLU A 32 2.35 1.22 -20.42
N GLY A 33 3.14 2.01 -21.15
CA GLY A 33 2.73 3.29 -21.71
C GLY A 33 3.60 4.45 -21.22
N PRO A 34 3.53 5.61 -21.89
CA PRO A 34 4.26 6.81 -21.47
C PRO A 34 3.54 7.59 -20.36
N ASP A 35 2.22 7.42 -20.25
CA ASP A 35 1.37 8.25 -19.39
C ASP A 35 1.15 7.64 -18.00
N ALA A 36 0.73 8.48 -17.05
CA ALA A 36 0.28 8.00 -15.76
C ALA A 36 -0.97 7.11 -15.94
N PRO A 37 -1.03 5.95 -15.25
CA PRO A 37 -2.18 5.08 -15.30
C PRO A 37 -3.43 5.78 -14.74
N GLY A 38 -4.57 5.57 -15.39
CA GLY A 38 -5.86 5.97 -14.83
C GLY A 38 -6.30 5.07 -13.67
N ILE A 39 -7.37 5.46 -12.98
CA ILE A 39 -7.88 4.75 -11.80
C ILE A 39 -8.15 3.26 -12.04
N GLU A 40 -8.54 2.88 -13.25
CA GLU A 40 -8.85 1.48 -13.58
C GLU A 40 -7.62 0.57 -13.54
N ILE A 41 -6.46 1.10 -13.93
CA ILE A 41 -5.19 0.37 -13.79
C ILE A 41 -4.83 0.22 -12.32
N HIS A 42 -5.04 1.25 -11.50
CA HIS A 42 -4.85 1.13 -10.05
C HIS A 42 -5.79 0.08 -9.44
N ARG A 43 -7.05 0.04 -9.87
CA ARG A 43 -8.04 -0.98 -9.46
C ARG A 43 -7.59 -2.39 -9.85
N GLN A 44 -7.11 -2.57 -11.07
CA GLN A 44 -6.62 -3.87 -11.55
C GLN A 44 -5.40 -4.34 -10.75
N ALA A 45 -4.47 -3.45 -10.43
CA ALA A 45 -3.31 -3.78 -9.60
C ALA A 45 -3.73 -4.15 -8.17
N LEU A 46 -4.70 -3.42 -7.60
CA LEU A 46 -5.26 -3.71 -6.28
C LEU A 46 -5.96 -5.07 -6.23
N ALA A 47 -6.77 -5.40 -7.24
CA ALA A 47 -7.37 -6.72 -7.39
C ALA A 47 -6.30 -7.83 -7.42
N GLY A 48 -5.16 -7.55 -8.06
CA GLY A 48 -4.02 -8.46 -8.11
C GLY A 48 -3.39 -8.72 -6.74
N LEU A 49 -3.23 -7.69 -5.89
CA LEU A 49 -2.76 -7.88 -4.51
C LEU A 49 -3.75 -8.74 -3.70
N PHE A 50 -5.04 -8.40 -3.72
CA PHE A 50 -6.04 -9.16 -2.95
C PHE A 50 -6.19 -10.62 -3.42
N ALA A 51 -5.96 -10.89 -4.70
CA ALA A 51 -5.91 -12.27 -5.20
C ALA A 51 -4.68 -13.05 -4.67
N GLN A 52 -3.61 -12.37 -4.25
CA GLN A 52 -2.42 -12.97 -3.62
C GLN A 52 -2.55 -13.12 -2.11
N LEU A 53 -3.37 -12.29 -1.45
CA LEU A 53 -3.65 -12.39 -0.01
C LEU A 53 -4.42 -13.69 0.27
N GLY A 54 -3.65 -14.74 0.55
CA GLY A 54 -4.18 -16.05 0.86
C GLY A 54 -4.78 -16.07 2.27
N TRP A 55 -6.11 -16.18 2.32
CA TRP A 55 -6.93 -16.57 3.46
C TRP A 55 -7.05 -15.61 4.66
N PRO A 56 -8.27 -15.45 5.23
CA PRO A 56 -9.55 -15.94 4.71
C PRO A 56 -9.96 -15.25 3.39
N PRO A 57 -10.84 -15.86 2.58
CA PRO A 57 -11.38 -15.21 1.39
C PRO A 57 -12.03 -13.89 1.80
N GLN A 58 -11.54 -12.79 1.24
CA GLN A 58 -12.05 -11.46 1.51
C GLN A 58 -13.24 -11.18 0.58
N ASP A 59 -14.31 -10.59 1.10
CA ASP A 59 -15.46 -10.16 0.30
C ASP A 59 -15.15 -8.80 -0.35
N VAL A 60 -14.44 -8.86 -1.47
CA VAL A 60 -13.88 -7.68 -2.17
C VAL A 60 -14.83 -7.16 -3.25
N HIS A 61 -15.42 -5.99 -3.03
CA HIS A 61 -16.31 -5.28 -3.96
C HIS A 61 -15.65 -3.99 -4.51
N LEU A 62 -14.58 -4.12 -5.31
CA LEU A 62 -13.80 -2.98 -5.83
C LEU A 62 -14.59 -1.98 -6.70
N ASP A 63 -15.74 -2.38 -7.22
CA ASP A 63 -16.70 -1.52 -7.94
C ASP A 63 -17.39 -0.53 -7.00
N ARG A 64 -17.51 -0.87 -5.71
CA ARG A 64 -18.08 0.00 -4.66
C ARG A 64 -17.05 0.95 -4.05
N ALA A 65 -15.77 0.72 -4.29
CA ALA A 65 -14.69 1.54 -3.72
C ALA A 65 -14.76 2.99 -4.23
N ARG A 66 -14.50 3.93 -3.32
CA ARG A 66 -14.49 5.39 -3.60
C ARG A 66 -13.07 5.94 -3.44
N PRO A 67 -12.19 5.68 -4.43
CA PRO A 67 -10.80 6.08 -4.34
C PRO A 67 -10.64 7.59 -4.42
N ARG A 68 -9.64 8.12 -3.71
CA ARG A 68 -9.25 9.52 -3.74
C ARG A 68 -7.81 9.64 -4.19
N THR A 69 -7.57 10.44 -5.24
CA THR A 69 -6.21 10.84 -5.60
C THR A 69 -5.70 11.84 -4.57
N LEU A 70 -4.54 11.55 -3.98
CA LEU A 70 -3.89 12.44 -3.04
C LEU A 70 -3.23 13.60 -3.78
N ASP A 71 -3.27 14.79 -3.18
CA ASP A 71 -2.53 15.93 -3.71
C ASP A 71 -1.04 15.87 -3.34
N ALA A 72 -0.25 16.80 -3.89
CA ALA A 72 1.19 16.80 -3.66
C ALA A 72 1.60 17.03 -2.19
N SER A 73 0.76 17.71 -1.40
CA SER A 73 1.00 17.92 0.03
C SER A 73 0.75 16.63 0.80
N ASP A 74 -0.36 15.96 0.54
CA ASP A 74 -0.72 14.68 1.14
C ASP A 74 0.31 13.59 0.80
N VAL A 75 0.74 13.51 -0.46
CA VAL A 75 1.80 12.57 -0.88
C VAL A 75 3.11 12.84 -0.16
N ARG A 76 3.44 14.12 0.08
CA ARG A 76 4.66 14.48 0.82
C ARG A 76 4.55 14.08 2.28
N ALA A 77 3.46 14.41 2.96
CA ALA A 77 3.23 14.05 4.36
C ALA A 77 3.22 12.53 4.57
N LEU A 78 2.73 11.78 3.58
CA LEU A 78 2.73 10.31 3.60
C LEU A 78 4.15 9.74 3.54
N THR A 79 5.00 10.27 2.65
CA THR A 79 6.25 9.63 2.24
C THR A 79 7.52 10.26 2.81
N GLU A 80 7.45 11.46 3.38
CA GLU A 80 8.61 12.13 3.98
C GLU A 80 9.22 11.31 5.13
N LYS A 81 10.47 11.61 5.46
CA LYS A 81 11.17 10.95 6.57
C LYS A 81 10.42 11.20 7.89
N GLY A 82 10.07 10.14 8.58
CA GLY A 82 9.25 10.18 9.78
C GLY A 82 7.79 10.54 9.51
N GLY A 83 7.34 10.48 8.26
CA GLY A 83 5.96 10.68 7.83
C GLY A 83 5.04 9.53 8.19
N ALA A 84 3.80 9.59 7.74
CA ALA A 84 2.74 8.67 8.18
C ALA A 84 3.05 7.20 7.82
N LEU A 85 3.59 6.94 6.62
CA LEU A 85 3.93 5.58 6.19
C LEU A 85 5.10 4.98 6.98
N GLU A 86 6.16 5.77 7.26
CA GLU A 86 7.31 5.29 8.06
C GLU A 86 6.88 4.97 9.50
N ARG A 87 6.05 5.82 10.12
CA ARG A 87 5.54 5.57 11.47
C ARG A 87 4.71 4.30 11.54
N ALA A 88 3.77 4.13 10.61
CA ALA A 88 2.97 2.93 10.52
C ALA A 88 3.84 1.68 10.34
N PHE A 89 4.82 1.74 9.45
CA PHE A 89 5.72 0.62 9.20
C PHE A 89 6.56 0.23 10.42
N LEU A 90 7.01 1.20 11.22
CA LEU A 90 7.90 0.98 12.36
C LEU A 90 7.19 0.77 13.71
N ASP A 91 5.91 1.12 13.80
CA ASP A 91 5.13 1.02 15.04
C ASP A 91 3.72 0.45 14.76
N PRO A 92 3.61 -0.81 14.29
CA PRO A 92 2.34 -1.52 14.16
C PRO A 92 1.80 -1.94 15.55
N PRO A 93 0.53 -2.37 15.68
CA PRO A 93 -0.11 -2.69 16.97
C PRO A 93 0.66 -3.64 17.86
N TYR A 94 1.23 -4.69 17.28
CA TYR A 94 2.02 -5.71 17.99
C TYR A 94 3.49 -5.34 18.18
N GLY A 95 3.88 -4.14 17.74
CA GLY A 95 5.26 -3.72 17.57
C GLY A 95 5.97 -4.49 16.46
N THR A 96 7.10 -3.94 16.02
CA THR A 96 8.01 -4.62 15.09
C THR A 96 9.44 -4.49 15.55
N LYS A 97 10.31 -5.38 15.06
CA LYS A 97 11.77 -5.27 15.23
C LYS A 97 12.43 -4.47 14.10
N LEU A 98 11.64 -3.92 13.18
CA LEU A 98 12.13 -3.15 12.04
C LEU A 98 12.65 -1.79 12.50
N GLU A 99 13.70 -1.35 11.82
CA GLU A 99 14.32 -0.04 12.03
C GLU A 99 14.15 0.81 10.76
N THR A 100 14.36 2.13 10.87
CA THR A 100 14.36 3.07 9.72
C THR A 100 15.20 2.60 8.53
N LYS A 101 16.25 1.79 8.75
CA LYS A 101 17.02 1.20 7.64
C LYS A 101 16.16 0.24 6.80
N ALA A 102 15.42 -0.67 7.42
CA ALA A 102 14.55 -1.61 6.71
C ALA A 102 13.40 -0.89 5.98
N PHE A 103 12.84 0.16 6.58
CA PHE A 103 11.85 1.00 5.91
C PHE A 103 12.41 1.63 4.63
N ARG A 104 13.62 2.20 4.69
CA ARG A 104 14.26 2.79 3.50
C ARG A 104 14.50 1.77 2.40
N GLU A 105 15.03 0.59 2.75
CA GLU A 105 15.26 -0.50 1.79
C GLU A 105 13.95 -0.96 1.14
N TRP A 106 12.88 -1.08 1.92
CA TRP A 106 11.55 -1.42 1.43
C TRP A 106 10.97 -0.32 0.51
N ALA A 107 11.03 0.93 0.93
CA ALA A 107 10.54 2.06 0.14
C ALA A 107 11.32 2.23 -1.18
N GLU A 108 12.64 2.07 -1.16
CA GLU A 108 13.49 2.08 -2.36
C GLU A 108 13.11 0.94 -3.32
N LEU A 109 12.94 -0.27 -2.78
CA LEU A 109 12.58 -1.45 -3.58
C LEU A 109 11.23 -1.29 -4.29
N LEU A 110 10.27 -0.62 -3.64
CA LEU A 110 8.94 -0.37 -4.19
C LEU A 110 8.82 0.93 -4.99
N GLY A 111 9.88 1.73 -5.04
CA GLY A 111 9.88 3.02 -5.72
C GLY A 111 8.99 4.07 -5.04
N LEU A 112 8.85 4.01 -3.72
CA LEU A 112 8.07 4.93 -2.89
C LEU A 112 8.88 6.15 -2.43
N LEU A 113 9.82 6.62 -3.26
CA LEU A 113 10.71 7.71 -2.90
C LEU A 113 10.01 9.08 -3.06
N PRO A 114 10.02 9.95 -2.03
CA PRO A 114 9.31 11.23 -2.05
C PRO A 114 9.70 12.16 -3.21
N ALA A 115 10.95 12.05 -3.67
CA ALA A 115 11.49 12.90 -4.73
C ALA A 115 11.00 12.54 -6.13
N ASP A 116 10.35 11.39 -6.32
CA ASP A 116 10.00 10.87 -7.66
C ASP A 116 8.61 11.33 -8.16
N GLY A 117 7.92 12.20 -7.43
CA GLY A 117 6.65 12.78 -7.88
C GLY A 117 5.56 11.72 -8.07
N LEU A 118 5.28 10.97 -6.99
CA LEU A 118 4.35 9.84 -7.00
C LEU A 118 2.91 10.30 -7.30
N ASN A 119 2.19 9.50 -8.10
CA ASN A 119 0.73 9.57 -8.18
C ASN A 119 0.16 8.54 -7.21
N VAL A 120 -0.44 9.01 -6.11
CA VAL A 120 -0.96 8.14 -5.05
C VAL A 120 -2.48 8.21 -5.03
N ILE A 121 -3.09 7.03 -4.95
CA ILE A 121 -4.52 6.86 -4.79
C ILE A 121 -4.75 6.11 -3.48
N ASP A 122 -5.50 6.75 -2.59
CA ASP A 122 -5.98 6.16 -1.35
C ASP A 122 -7.35 5.50 -1.58
N TRP A 123 -7.48 4.24 -1.16
CA TRP A 123 -8.67 3.43 -1.36
C TRP A 123 -9.55 3.29 -0.13
N VAL A 124 -9.09 3.69 1.06
CA VAL A 124 -9.78 3.38 2.34
C VAL A 124 -10.07 4.58 3.21
N GLY A 125 -9.34 5.68 3.05
CA GLY A 125 -9.55 6.90 3.83
C GLY A 125 -9.23 6.79 5.31
N ASN A 126 -9.55 7.85 6.03
CA ASN A 126 -9.47 7.86 7.48
C ASN A 126 -10.73 7.16 8.03
N PRO A 127 -10.62 6.03 8.75
CA PRO A 127 -11.78 5.30 9.24
C PRO A 127 -12.64 6.09 10.24
N ASP A 128 -12.09 7.09 10.94
CA ASP A 128 -12.83 7.92 11.88
C ASP A 128 -13.66 9.01 11.20
N GLU A 129 -13.20 9.50 10.04
CA GLU A 129 -13.81 10.62 9.32
C GLU A 129 -14.64 10.16 8.11
N GLU A 130 -14.19 9.10 7.44
CA GLU A 130 -14.74 8.55 6.20
C GLU A 130 -14.94 7.02 6.29
N PRO A 131 -15.65 6.50 7.33
CA PRO A 131 -15.76 5.06 7.59
C PRO A 131 -16.30 4.27 6.38
N GLU A 132 -17.15 4.88 5.55
CA GLU A 132 -17.73 4.25 4.37
C GLU A 132 -16.72 4.00 3.24
N ARG A 133 -15.55 4.63 3.25
CA ARG A 133 -14.55 4.48 2.17
C ARG A 133 -13.83 3.14 2.20
N SER A 134 -13.93 2.40 3.29
CA SER A 134 -13.29 1.08 3.47
C SER A 134 -14.27 -0.09 3.50
N THR A 135 -15.58 0.15 3.40
CA THR A 135 -16.61 -0.91 3.50
C THR A 135 -16.74 -1.79 2.26
N TRP A 136 -15.87 -1.59 1.27
CA TRP A 136 -15.83 -2.42 0.06
C TRP A 136 -15.03 -3.71 0.25
N CYS A 137 -14.35 -3.90 1.39
CA CYS A 137 -13.60 -5.10 1.73
C CYS A 137 -13.57 -5.31 3.24
N ASP A 138 -13.92 -6.51 3.70
CA ASP A 138 -13.93 -6.92 5.11
C ASP A 138 -12.53 -7.08 5.72
N TYR A 139 -11.47 -7.16 4.89
CA TYR A 139 -10.07 -7.13 5.32
C TYR A 139 -9.78 -5.98 6.29
N PHE A 140 -10.43 -4.83 6.09
CA PHE A 140 -10.19 -3.62 6.87
C PHE A 140 -10.93 -3.56 8.20
N ASP A 141 -11.92 -4.43 8.44
CA ASP A 141 -12.81 -4.25 9.59
C ASP A 141 -12.07 -4.34 10.92
N ALA A 142 -11.08 -5.21 11.01
CA ALA A 142 -10.27 -5.39 12.21
C ALA A 142 -9.41 -4.14 12.51
N GLY A 143 -8.74 -3.56 11.51
CA GLY A 143 -7.80 -2.45 11.71
C GLY A 143 -8.44 -1.10 12.09
N LYS A 144 -9.75 -0.93 11.85
CA LYS A 144 -10.47 0.34 12.09
C LYS A 144 -10.52 0.76 13.56
N GLU A 145 -10.45 -0.19 14.48
CA GLU A 145 -10.73 0.07 15.90
C GLU A 145 -9.51 0.61 16.69
N TRP A 146 -8.28 0.53 16.15
CA TRP A 146 -7.06 0.79 16.95
C TRP A 146 -5.98 1.58 16.23
N TRP A 147 -5.39 1.02 15.17
CA TRP A 147 -4.18 1.56 14.54
C TRP A 147 -4.43 2.17 13.16
N GLY A 148 -5.59 1.87 12.58
CA GLY A 148 -6.00 2.33 11.28
C GLY A 148 -5.80 1.28 10.19
N ILE A 149 -6.10 1.70 8.97
CA ILE A 149 -6.11 0.85 7.79
C ILE A 149 -5.39 1.56 6.66
N TRP A 150 -4.65 0.80 5.88
CA TRP A 150 -3.85 1.32 4.79
C TRP A 150 -4.19 0.58 3.52
N CYS A 151 -4.51 1.32 2.48
CA CYS A 151 -4.64 0.77 1.14
C CYS A 151 -4.29 1.81 0.06
N PRO A 152 -3.06 2.34 0.02
CA PRO A 152 -2.64 3.20 -1.08
C PRO A 152 -2.12 2.37 -2.27
N THR A 153 -2.33 2.93 -3.45
CA THR A 153 -1.60 2.54 -4.66
C THR A 153 -0.76 3.73 -5.12
N ALA A 154 0.51 3.53 -5.44
CA ALA A 154 1.45 4.58 -5.77
C ALA A 154 2.16 4.29 -7.09
N TYR A 155 1.89 5.10 -8.10
CA TYR A 155 2.59 5.06 -9.37
C TYR A 155 3.83 5.97 -9.33
N ASN A 156 4.98 5.39 -9.64
CA ASN A 156 6.24 6.09 -9.85
C ASN A 156 6.51 6.18 -11.37
N ALA A 157 6.39 7.38 -11.93
CA ALA A 157 6.55 7.62 -13.37
C ALA A 157 7.99 7.40 -13.86
N ARG A 158 8.99 7.63 -13.01
CA ARG A 158 10.41 7.45 -13.34
C ARG A 158 10.75 5.98 -13.56
N CYS A 159 10.25 5.11 -12.67
CA CYS A 159 10.48 3.67 -12.74
C CYS A 159 9.42 2.93 -13.56
N ARG A 160 8.30 3.61 -13.89
CA ARG A 160 7.10 3.02 -14.50
C ARG A 160 6.57 1.83 -13.71
N THR A 161 6.58 1.99 -12.40
CA THR A 161 6.11 0.97 -11.47
C THR A 161 4.92 1.46 -10.69
N LEU A 162 3.97 0.57 -10.44
CA LEU A 162 2.82 0.79 -9.59
C LEU A 162 2.94 -0.13 -8.38
N CYS A 163 3.18 0.47 -7.22
CA CYS A 163 3.16 -0.22 -5.94
C CYS A 163 1.72 -0.25 -5.41
N VAL A 164 1.33 -1.38 -4.83
CA VAL A 164 0.07 -1.56 -4.12
C VAL A 164 0.41 -1.97 -2.70
N LEU A 165 -0.15 -1.29 -1.71
CA LEU A 165 0.01 -1.61 -0.30
C LEU A 165 -1.35 -1.96 0.31
N ALA A 166 -1.36 -2.89 1.25
CA ALA A 166 -2.48 -3.15 2.15
C ALA A 166 -1.97 -3.40 3.57
N ALA A 167 -2.62 -2.84 4.57
CA ALA A 167 -2.40 -3.21 5.96
C ALA A 167 -3.71 -3.04 6.76
N SER A 168 -4.03 -4.05 7.56
CA SER A 168 -5.15 -4.04 8.49
C SER A 168 -4.86 -5.06 9.59
N THR A 169 -4.68 -4.62 10.82
CA THR A 169 -4.50 -5.53 11.96
C THR A 169 -5.13 -4.96 13.23
N THR A 170 -5.60 -5.85 14.10
CA THR A 170 -5.93 -5.55 15.51
C THR A 170 -4.71 -5.79 16.39
N ASP A 171 -4.88 -5.70 17.71
CA ASP A 171 -4.04 -6.28 18.76
C ASP A 171 -4.45 -7.73 19.10
#